data_AF-A0A288DRG9-F1
#
_entry.id   AF-A0A288DRG9-F1
#
_cell.length_a   1.000
_cell.length_b   1.000
_cell.length_c   1.000
_cell.angle_alpha   90.00
_cell.angle_beta   90.00
_cell.angle_gamma   90.00
#
_symmetry.space_group_name_H-M   'P 1'
#
loop_
_entity.id
_entity.type
_entity.pdbx_description
1 polymer ?
#
loop_
_entity_poly.entity_id
_entity_poly.type
_entity_poly.pdbx_seq_one_letter_code
_entity_poly.pdbx_strand_id
1 'polypeptide(L)'
;PADALSYAFQRLDTDLSLEAQVPLANDLMRNTAIQAAFAGCTACVAYVGPEGVHVANAGDCRAVLGVQEHDGSWSALPLTQDHNAANVAEVERVLQQHPASERPTIIVDDRLLGVLMPLRAFGDVRFKWRRELQQSVLENGDSDLEALNLYQYAPPNYLTPPYLEATPEVTYHRLRPQDRFLI
;
A
#
# COMPACT_ATOMS: atom_id res chain seq x y z
N PRO A 1 2.72 20.28 -1.35
CA PRO A 1 2.90 19.00 -2.10
C PRO A 1 2.60 17.76 -1.26
N ALA A 2 3.08 17.69 0.00
CA ALA A 2 2.87 16.52 0.86
C ALA A 2 1.39 16.16 1.08
N ASP A 3 0.54 17.12 1.44
CA ASP A 3 -0.90 16.89 1.62
C ASP A 3 -1.58 16.43 0.32
N ALA A 4 -1.18 17.01 -0.82
CA ALA A 4 -1.72 16.65 -2.12
C ALA A 4 -1.33 15.22 -2.53
N LEU A 5 -0.09 14.79 -2.26
CA LEU A 5 0.36 13.42 -2.50
C LEU A 5 -0.39 12.44 -1.61
N SER A 6 -0.52 12.75 -0.32
CA SER A 6 -1.25 11.91 0.64
C SER A 6 -2.73 11.78 0.25
N TYR A 7 -3.37 12.89 -0.09
CA TYR A 7 -4.75 12.90 -0.58
C TYR A 7 -4.91 12.11 -1.87
N ALA A 8 -3.99 12.26 -2.84
CA ALA A 8 -4.07 11.55 -4.11
C ALA A 8 -4.00 10.02 -3.93
N PHE A 9 -3.13 9.54 -3.03
CA PHE A 9 -3.02 8.12 -2.70
C PHE A 9 -4.31 7.60 -2.05
N GLN A 10 -4.78 8.26 -1.00
CA GLN A 10 -6.01 7.86 -0.31
C GLN A 10 -7.23 7.91 -1.24
N ARG A 11 -7.30 8.93 -2.10
CA ARG A 11 -8.39 9.10 -3.05
C ARG A 11 -8.43 7.97 -4.06
N LEU A 12 -7.29 7.65 -4.68
CA LEU A 12 -7.20 6.57 -5.66
C LEU A 12 -7.54 5.21 -5.04
N ASP A 13 -7.06 4.91 -3.83
CA ASP A 13 -7.39 3.64 -3.15
C ASP A 13 -8.89 3.56 -2.78
N THR A 14 -9.47 4.69 -2.39
CA THR A 14 -10.93 4.79 -2.16
C THR A 14 -11.71 4.58 -3.44
N ASP A 15 -11.27 5.18 -4.56
CA ASP A 15 -11.93 5.02 -5.86
C ASP A 15 -11.82 3.56 -6.35
N LEU A 16 -10.66 2.91 -6.25
CA LEU A 16 -10.51 1.46 -6.54
C LEU A 16 -11.49 0.60 -5.74
N SER A 17 -11.65 0.91 -4.44
CA SER A 17 -12.59 0.22 -3.56
C SER A 17 -14.05 0.45 -3.98
N LEU A 18 -14.43 1.68 -4.29
CA LEU A 18 -15.82 2.02 -4.66
C LEU A 18 -16.20 1.50 -6.04
N GLU A 19 -15.30 1.58 -7.02
CA GLU A 19 -15.52 1.09 -8.38
C GLU A 19 -15.81 -0.42 -8.42
N ALA A 20 -15.20 -1.19 -7.53
CA ALA A 20 -15.48 -2.62 -7.40
C ALA A 20 -16.83 -2.94 -6.72
N GLN A 21 -17.48 -1.97 -6.08
CA GLN A 21 -18.75 -2.15 -5.36
C GLN A 21 -19.98 -1.74 -6.17
N VAL A 22 -19.80 -0.92 -7.21
CA VAL A 22 -20.92 -0.36 -7.97
C VAL A 22 -21.27 -1.20 -9.20
N PRO A 23 -22.55 -1.20 -9.63
CA PRO A 23 -22.93 -1.80 -10.91
C PRO A 23 -22.20 -1.09 -12.07
N LEU A 24 -21.53 -1.86 -12.92
CA LEU A 24 -20.83 -1.37 -14.11
C LEU A 24 -21.53 -1.84 -15.39
N ALA A 25 -21.27 -1.13 -16.49
CA ALA A 25 -22.04 -1.26 -17.74
C ALA A 25 -21.95 -2.64 -18.40
N ASN A 26 -20.89 -3.42 -18.14
CA ASN A 26 -20.72 -4.78 -18.64
C ASN A 26 -19.81 -5.62 -17.73
N ASP A 27 -19.81 -6.92 -17.96
CA ASP A 27 -19.05 -7.90 -17.17
C ASP A 27 -17.54 -7.68 -17.23
N LEU A 28 -16.99 -7.24 -18.36
CA LEU A 28 -15.56 -6.98 -18.51
C LEU A 28 -15.11 -5.83 -17.58
N MET A 29 -15.85 -4.72 -17.56
CA MET A 29 -15.58 -3.58 -16.68
C MET A 29 -15.71 -3.98 -15.20
N ARG A 30 -16.77 -4.72 -14.86
CA ARG A 30 -16.96 -5.24 -13.49
C ARG A 30 -15.80 -6.12 -13.07
N ASN A 31 -15.45 -7.12 -13.88
CA ASN A 31 -14.36 -8.04 -13.58
C ASN A 31 -13.01 -7.32 -13.46
N THR A 32 -12.77 -6.31 -14.30
CA THR A 32 -11.55 -5.49 -14.24
C THR A 32 -11.48 -4.68 -12.94
N ALA A 33 -12.59 -4.04 -12.54
CA ALA A 33 -12.65 -3.27 -11.28
C ALA A 33 -12.43 -4.17 -10.06
N ILE A 34 -13.09 -5.34 -10.02
CA ILE A 34 -12.90 -6.33 -8.96
C ILE A 34 -11.44 -6.82 -8.94
N GLN A 35 -10.86 -7.17 -10.09
CA GLN A 35 -9.46 -7.60 -10.17
C GLN A 35 -8.50 -6.50 -9.69
N ALA A 36 -8.71 -5.25 -10.09
CA ALA A 36 -7.89 -4.13 -9.68
C ALA A 36 -7.96 -3.89 -8.16
N ALA A 37 -9.15 -3.99 -7.56
CA ALA A 37 -9.34 -3.81 -6.12
C ALA A 37 -8.75 -4.97 -5.30
N PHE A 38 -8.86 -6.22 -5.78
CA PHE A 38 -8.36 -7.40 -5.09
C PHE A 38 -6.86 -7.65 -5.31
N ALA A 39 -6.30 -7.16 -6.41
CA ALA A 39 -4.86 -7.09 -6.61
C ALA A 39 -4.25 -6.07 -5.65
N GLY A 40 -2.99 -6.32 -5.28
CA GLY A 40 -2.20 -5.41 -4.46
C GLY A 40 -1.10 -4.75 -5.27
N CYS A 41 -0.80 -3.49 -5.00
CA CYS A 41 0.45 -2.87 -5.46
C CYS A 41 1.04 -1.91 -4.44
N THR A 42 2.37 -1.90 -4.38
CA THR A 42 3.14 -0.87 -3.68
C THR A 42 3.28 0.36 -4.57
N ALA A 43 3.56 1.52 -3.97
CA ALA A 43 3.83 2.73 -4.72
C ALA A 43 4.90 3.58 -4.03
N CYS A 44 6.01 3.81 -4.74
CA CYS A 44 7.07 4.73 -4.33
C CYS A 44 7.21 5.80 -5.42
N VAL A 45 6.70 7.00 -5.14
CA VAL A 45 6.51 8.07 -6.13
C VAL A 45 7.33 9.29 -5.75
N ALA A 46 8.19 9.75 -6.65
CA ALA A 46 8.97 10.98 -6.49
C ALA A 46 8.34 12.15 -7.28
N TYR A 47 8.01 13.22 -6.58
CA TYR A 47 7.66 14.51 -7.17
C TYR A 47 8.88 15.44 -7.12
N VAL A 48 9.49 15.69 -8.28
CA VAL A 48 10.65 16.57 -8.43
C VAL A 48 10.17 17.98 -8.70
N GLY A 49 10.29 18.85 -7.69
CA GLY A 49 10.00 20.27 -7.79
C GLY A 49 11.27 21.11 -8.01
N PRO A 50 11.12 22.45 -8.12
CA PRO A 50 12.25 23.35 -8.38
C PRO A 50 13.32 23.35 -7.28
N GLU A 51 12.92 23.21 -6.01
CA GLU A 51 13.83 23.30 -4.85
C GLU A 51 14.26 21.93 -4.30
N GLY A 52 13.54 20.87 -4.64
CA GLY A 52 13.68 19.59 -3.95
C GLY A 52 12.75 18.51 -4.45
N VAL A 53 12.93 17.32 -3.88
CA VAL A 53 12.14 16.12 -4.20
C VAL A 53 11.27 15.80 -3.00
N HIS A 54 9.97 15.59 -3.25
CA HIS A 54 9.09 14.94 -2.29
C HIS A 54 8.96 13.47 -2.70
N VAL A 55 9.10 12.54 -1.77
CA VAL A 55 8.88 11.12 -2.06
C VAL A 55 7.74 10.61 -1.21
N ALA A 56 6.70 10.08 -1.84
CA ALA A 56 5.58 9.42 -1.20
C ALA A 56 5.73 7.90 -1.36
N ASN A 57 5.84 7.16 -0.25
CA ASN A 57 5.97 5.71 -0.26
C ASN A 57 4.81 5.04 0.48
N ALA A 58 4.21 4.02 -0.15
CA ALA A 58 3.26 3.09 0.46
C ALA A 58 3.66 1.67 0.03
N GLY A 59 4.27 0.93 0.94
CA GLY A 59 4.80 -0.42 0.70
C GLY A 59 6.30 -0.53 0.99
N ASP A 60 6.90 -1.61 0.50
CA ASP A 60 8.30 -1.99 0.72
C ASP A 60 9.21 -1.69 -0.49
N CYS A 61 8.74 -0.87 -1.43
CA CYS A 61 9.63 -0.18 -2.36
C CYS A 61 10.41 0.94 -1.67
N ARG A 62 11.51 1.37 -2.28
CA ARG A 62 12.42 2.36 -1.71
C ARG A 62 12.94 3.32 -2.77
N ALA A 63 13.01 4.60 -2.42
CA ALA A 63 13.75 5.62 -3.16
C ALA A 63 15.10 5.89 -2.48
N VAL A 64 16.18 5.89 -3.26
CA VAL A 64 17.54 6.12 -2.77
C VAL A 64 18.25 7.16 -3.64
N LEU A 65 18.71 8.23 -3.00
CA LEU A 65 19.46 9.29 -3.65
C LEU A 65 20.95 8.92 -3.71
N GLY A 66 21.51 8.95 -4.92
CA GLY A 66 22.94 8.81 -5.16
C GLY A 66 23.65 10.15 -4.99
N VAL A 67 24.50 10.25 -3.98
CA VAL A 67 25.22 11.47 -3.62
C VAL A 67 26.71 11.27 -3.92
N GLN A 68 27.31 12.25 -4.60
CA GLN A 68 28.75 12.27 -4.87
C GLN A 68 29.46 13.18 -3.87
N GLU A 69 30.31 12.59 -3.04
CA GLU A 69 31.07 13.30 -2.00
C GLU A 69 32.24 14.11 -2.60
N HIS A 70 32.81 15.01 -1.79
CA HIS A 70 33.89 15.90 -2.24
C HIS A 70 35.18 15.18 -2.67
N ASP A 71 35.44 14.00 -2.12
CA ASP A 71 36.58 13.15 -2.49
C ASP A 71 36.31 12.29 -3.74
N GLY A 72 35.12 12.43 -4.33
CA GLY A 72 34.67 11.66 -5.50
C GLY A 72 34.04 10.31 -5.16
N SER A 73 33.99 9.92 -3.89
CA SER A 73 33.29 8.71 -3.44
C SER A 73 31.76 8.86 -3.53
N TRP A 74 31.05 7.74 -3.50
CA TRP A 74 29.59 7.69 -3.60
C TRP A 74 28.98 7.28 -2.27
N SER A 75 27.94 7.99 -1.86
CA SER A 75 27.07 7.61 -0.74
C SER A 75 25.64 7.42 -1.20
N ALA A 76 24.92 6.54 -0.51
CA ALA A 76 23.52 6.23 -0.76
C ALA A 76 22.69 6.81 0.38
N LEU A 77 21.77 7.71 0.06
CA LEU A 77 20.88 8.35 1.02
C LEU A 77 19.44 7.86 0.78
N PRO A 78 18.91 6.93 1.59
CA PRO A 78 17.51 6.54 1.52
C PRO A 78 16.61 7.75 1.79
N LEU A 79 15.62 7.96 0.92
CA LEU A 79 14.60 9.00 1.10
C LEU A 79 13.29 8.45 1.68
N THR A 80 13.16 7.13 1.81
CA THR A 80 11.95 6.46 2.29
C THR A 80 12.32 5.32 3.22
N GLN A 81 11.41 4.96 4.12
CA GLN A 81 11.47 3.70 4.88
C GLN A 81 10.58 2.66 4.21
N ASP A 82 10.97 1.39 4.28
CA ASP A 82 10.14 0.30 3.80
C ASP A 82 9.02 0.04 4.81
N HIS A 83 7.80 -0.14 4.33
CA HIS A 83 6.65 -0.50 5.16
C HIS A 83 6.51 -2.02 5.20
N ASN A 84 7.37 -2.70 5.97
CA ASN A 84 7.35 -4.15 6.20
C ASN A 84 7.68 -4.47 7.68
N ALA A 85 7.72 -5.75 8.05
CA ALA A 85 7.95 -6.17 9.44
C ALA A 85 9.34 -5.80 10.01
N ALA A 86 10.32 -5.46 9.17
CA ALA A 86 11.63 -4.98 9.64
C ALA A 86 11.58 -3.53 10.15
N ASN A 87 10.53 -2.77 9.80
CA ASN A 87 10.31 -1.41 10.28
C ASN A 87 9.49 -1.42 11.57
N VAL A 88 10.18 -1.32 12.71
CA VAL A 88 9.57 -1.35 14.05
C VAL A 88 8.50 -0.27 14.23
N ALA A 89 8.71 0.92 13.67
CA ALA A 89 7.73 2.00 13.77
C ALA A 89 6.45 1.66 13.01
N GLU A 90 6.58 1.01 11.85
CA GLU A 90 5.43 0.57 11.05
C GLU A 90 4.69 -0.59 11.71
N VAL A 91 5.41 -1.56 12.28
CA VAL A 91 4.80 -2.64 13.07
C VAL A 91 4.01 -2.05 14.24
N GLU A 92 4.60 -1.15 15.01
CA GLU A 92 3.91 -0.53 16.15
C GLU A 92 2.69 0.28 15.70
N ARG A 93 2.78 1.01 14.57
CA ARG A 93 1.63 1.71 13.98
C ARG A 93 0.45 0.77 13.73
N VAL A 94 0.69 -0.36 13.05
CA VAL A 94 -0.37 -1.34 12.78
C VAL A 94 -0.90 -1.92 14.09
N LEU A 95 -0.04 -2.32 15.02
CA LEU A 95 -0.47 -2.88 16.31
C LEU A 95 -1.34 -1.92 17.14
N GLN A 96 -1.12 -0.62 17.04
CA GLN A 96 -1.89 0.41 17.76
C GLN A 96 -3.27 0.68 17.14
N GLN A 97 -3.49 0.29 15.88
CA GLN A 97 -4.78 0.45 15.21
C GLN A 97 -5.82 -0.61 15.63
N HIS A 98 -5.38 -1.63 16.37
CA HIS A 98 -6.21 -2.77 16.74
C HIS A 98 -6.20 -3.03 18.26
N PRO A 99 -7.21 -3.72 18.81
CA PRO A 99 -7.24 -4.17 20.20
C PRO A 99 -5.98 -4.95 20.61
N ALA A 100 -5.52 -4.77 21.85
CA ALA A 100 -4.33 -5.44 22.37
C ALA A 100 -4.41 -6.97 22.32
N SER A 101 -5.62 -7.54 22.32
CA SER A 101 -5.87 -8.99 22.17
C SER A 101 -5.45 -9.54 20.80
N GLU A 102 -5.35 -8.70 19.77
CA GLU A 102 -5.04 -9.11 18.40
C GLU A 102 -3.54 -9.04 18.09
N ARG A 103 -2.73 -8.43 18.97
CA ARG A 103 -1.28 -8.27 18.78
C ARG A 103 -0.54 -9.57 18.40
N PRO A 104 -0.85 -10.75 18.96
CA PRO A 104 -0.17 -12.00 18.60
C PRO A 104 -0.44 -12.48 17.17
N THR A 105 -1.44 -11.90 16.49
CA THR A 105 -1.94 -12.40 15.20
C THR A 105 -1.88 -11.38 14.07
N ILE A 106 -1.62 -10.10 14.37
CA ILE A 106 -1.52 -9.03 13.36
C ILE A 106 -0.29 -9.20 12.48
N ILE A 107 0.87 -9.50 13.06
CA ILE A 107 2.11 -9.82 12.32
C ILE A 107 2.54 -11.23 12.69
N VAL A 108 2.56 -12.13 11.71
CA VAL A 108 2.95 -13.55 11.87
C VAL A 108 3.95 -13.87 10.76
N ASP A 109 5.07 -14.51 11.10
CA ASP A 109 6.15 -14.84 10.16
C ASP A 109 6.55 -13.64 9.28
N ASP A 110 6.73 -12.48 9.92
CA ASP A 110 7.09 -11.20 9.30
C ASP A 110 6.08 -10.68 8.25
N ARG A 111 4.83 -11.14 8.31
CA ARG A 111 3.74 -10.80 7.37
C ARG A 111 2.49 -10.34 8.09
N LEU A 112 1.80 -9.38 7.48
CA LEU A 112 0.46 -8.94 7.90
C LEU A 112 -0.51 -10.13 7.81
N LEU A 113 -1.09 -10.49 8.96
CA LEU A 113 -1.96 -11.64 9.18
C LEU A 113 -1.36 -12.97 8.69
N GLY A 114 -0.03 -13.08 8.64
CA GLY A 114 0.67 -14.26 8.11
C GLY A 114 0.68 -14.38 6.58
N VAL A 115 0.20 -13.35 5.86
CA VAL A 115 0.01 -13.42 4.40
C VAL A 115 0.86 -12.39 3.67
N LEU A 116 0.63 -11.10 3.93
CA LEU A 116 1.12 -10.01 3.09
C LEU A 116 2.44 -9.43 3.64
N MET A 117 3.46 -9.31 2.79
CA MET A 117 4.77 -8.75 3.17
C MET A 117 4.71 -7.23 3.45
N PRO A 118 4.18 -6.39 2.53
CA PRO A 118 4.05 -4.96 2.80
C PRO A 118 2.92 -4.67 3.80
N LEU A 119 3.15 -3.69 4.67
CA LEU A 119 2.20 -3.19 5.67
C LEU A 119 1.39 -1.97 5.17
N ARG A 120 1.67 -1.53 3.93
CA ARG A 120 0.87 -0.55 3.17
C ARG A 120 0.82 -0.95 1.70
N ALA A 121 -0.34 -0.84 1.07
CA ALA A 121 -0.49 -1.08 -0.35
C ALA A 121 -1.82 -0.50 -0.86
N PHE A 122 -1.88 -0.21 -2.15
CA PHE A 122 -3.12 0.00 -2.88
C PHE A 122 -3.83 -1.32 -3.12
N GLY A 123 -5.15 -1.25 -3.28
CA GLY A 123 -5.97 -2.43 -3.54
C GLY A 123 -5.95 -3.36 -2.34
N ASP A 124 -5.67 -4.65 -2.55
CA ASP A 124 -5.64 -5.67 -1.50
C ASP A 124 -6.86 -5.58 -0.56
N VAL A 125 -8.04 -5.32 -1.14
CA VAL A 125 -9.26 -5.02 -0.37
C VAL A 125 -9.68 -6.14 0.58
N ARG A 126 -9.15 -7.36 0.40
CA ARG A 126 -9.26 -8.48 1.34
C ARG A 126 -8.76 -8.17 2.75
N PHE A 127 -7.83 -7.22 2.89
CA PHE A 127 -7.30 -6.74 4.17
C PHE A 127 -8.00 -5.45 4.65
N LYS A 128 -8.91 -4.88 3.86
CA LYS A 128 -9.55 -3.58 4.12
C LYS A 128 -11.05 -3.70 4.37
N TRP A 129 -11.75 -4.48 3.56
CA TRP A 129 -13.21 -4.62 3.60
C TRP A 129 -13.65 -5.55 4.71
N ARG A 130 -14.84 -5.28 5.27
CA ARG A 130 -15.53 -6.25 6.13
C ARG A 130 -15.90 -7.51 5.34
N ARG A 131 -16.03 -8.65 6.03
CA ARG A 131 -16.33 -9.94 5.40
C ARG A 131 -17.64 -9.92 4.61
N GLU A 132 -18.66 -9.24 5.15
CA GLU A 132 -19.98 -9.14 4.52
C GLU A 132 -19.90 -8.38 3.20
N LEU A 133 -19.05 -7.34 3.13
CA LEU A 133 -18.83 -6.59 1.90
C LEU A 133 -18.06 -7.42 0.87
N GLN A 134 -17.01 -8.14 1.29
CA GLN A 134 -16.27 -9.04 0.41
C GLN A 134 -17.20 -10.09 -0.20
N GLN A 135 -18.02 -10.74 0.64
CA GLN A 135 -18.99 -11.73 0.20
C GLN A 135 -20.02 -11.14 -0.76
N SER A 136 -20.61 -9.99 -0.41
CA SER A 136 -21.59 -9.31 -1.25
C SER A 136 -21.02 -8.95 -2.63
N VAL A 137 -19.80 -8.41 -2.70
CA VAL A 137 -19.20 -8.03 -3.99
C VAL A 137 -18.89 -9.25 -4.86
N LEU A 138 -18.44 -10.35 -4.25
CA LEU A 138 -18.09 -11.57 -4.98
C LEU A 138 -19.33 -12.39 -5.41
N GLU A 139 -20.41 -12.36 -4.63
CA GLU A 139 -21.66 -13.10 -4.91
C GLU A 139 -22.65 -12.32 -5.79
N ASN A 140 -22.56 -10.99 -5.86
CA ASN A 140 -23.50 -10.15 -6.60
C ASN A 140 -23.33 -10.18 -8.15
N GLY A 141 -22.57 -11.13 -8.69
CA GLY A 141 -22.48 -11.34 -10.14
C GLY A 141 -22.24 -12.79 -10.51
N ASP A 142 -22.56 -13.16 -11.75
CA ASP A 142 -22.11 -14.41 -12.41
C ASP A 142 -20.58 -14.39 -12.67
N SER A 143 -19.82 -13.83 -11.72
CA SER A 143 -18.39 -13.68 -11.77
C SER A 143 -17.80 -15.07 -11.54
N ASP A 144 -17.20 -15.66 -12.57
CA ASP A 144 -16.42 -16.87 -12.42
C ASP A 144 -15.18 -16.55 -11.57
N LEU A 145 -15.30 -16.74 -10.26
CA LEU A 145 -14.25 -16.47 -9.26
C LEU A 145 -12.95 -17.24 -9.56
N GLU A 146 -13.08 -18.40 -10.20
CA GLU A 146 -11.97 -19.23 -10.65
C GLU A 146 -11.24 -18.56 -11.82
N ALA A 147 -11.99 -18.01 -12.79
CA ALA A 147 -11.43 -17.20 -13.88
C ALA A 147 -10.76 -15.89 -13.38
N LEU A 148 -11.21 -15.35 -12.24
CA LEU A 148 -10.62 -14.15 -11.65
C LEU A 148 -9.40 -14.44 -10.75
N ASN A 149 -9.02 -15.71 -10.54
CA ASN A 149 -7.99 -16.12 -9.58
C ASN A 149 -8.22 -15.57 -8.15
N LEU A 150 -9.49 -15.33 -7.79
CA LEU A 150 -9.88 -14.84 -6.48
C LEU A 150 -10.22 -16.03 -5.59
N TYR A 151 -9.18 -16.69 -5.08
CA TYR A 151 -9.37 -17.72 -4.07
C TYR A 151 -10.03 -17.09 -2.84
N GLN A 152 -11.13 -17.68 -2.36
CA GLN A 152 -11.81 -17.32 -1.11
C GLN A 152 -10.92 -17.67 0.08
N TYR A 153 -9.81 -16.94 0.24
CA TYR A 153 -8.95 -17.02 1.39
C TYR A 153 -9.26 -15.82 2.29
N ALA A 154 -9.97 -16.09 3.38
CA ALA A 154 -10.09 -15.11 4.45
C ALA A 154 -8.86 -15.25 5.35
N PRO A 155 -8.09 -14.17 5.58
CA PRO A 155 -6.96 -14.23 6.48
C PRO A 155 -7.37 -14.76 7.87
N PRO A 156 -6.55 -15.60 8.51
CA PRO A 156 -6.81 -16.04 9.87
C PRO A 156 -6.82 -14.81 10.78
N ASN A 157 -7.63 -14.84 11.85
CA ASN A 157 -7.71 -13.76 12.84
C ASN A 157 -8.15 -12.39 12.27
N TYR A 158 -8.88 -12.37 11.15
CA TYR A 158 -9.45 -11.16 10.59
C TYR A 158 -10.70 -10.70 11.36
N LEU A 159 -10.47 -9.96 12.45
CA LEU A 159 -11.45 -9.49 13.45
C LEU A 159 -11.84 -8.00 13.32
N THR A 160 -10.87 -7.08 13.31
CA THR A 160 -11.12 -5.62 13.26
C THR A 160 -10.57 -4.92 12.00
N PRO A 161 -11.07 -5.26 10.78
CA PRO A 161 -10.65 -4.56 9.58
C PRO A 161 -11.02 -3.06 9.58
N PRO A 162 -10.26 -2.20 8.89
CA PRO A 162 -9.15 -2.53 7.98
C PRO A 162 -7.79 -2.76 8.69
N TYR A 163 -6.97 -3.66 8.15
CA TYR A 163 -5.59 -3.94 8.61
C TYR A 163 -4.51 -3.35 7.70
N LEU A 164 -4.90 -2.86 6.52
CA LEU A 164 -4.02 -2.33 5.49
C LEU A 164 -4.50 -0.96 5.05
N GLU A 165 -3.57 -0.05 4.78
CA GLU A 165 -3.88 1.27 4.22
C GLU A 165 -2.93 1.64 3.08
N ALA A 166 -3.38 2.54 2.20
CA ALA A 166 -2.58 3.10 1.12
C ALA A 166 -2.01 4.49 1.46
N THR A 167 -2.25 5.01 2.67
CA THR A 167 -1.72 6.31 3.11
C THR A 167 -0.18 6.31 3.04
N PRO A 168 0.46 7.18 2.25
CA PRO A 168 1.90 7.16 2.10
C PRO A 168 2.59 7.83 3.29
N GLU A 169 3.82 7.41 3.59
CA GLU A 169 4.78 8.29 4.26
C GLU A 169 5.35 9.24 3.21
N VAL A 170 5.32 10.56 3.48
CA VAL A 170 5.87 11.57 2.58
C VAL A 170 7.08 12.23 3.19
N THR A 171 8.22 12.13 2.52
CA THR A 171 9.47 12.80 2.89
C THR A 171 9.78 13.94 1.93
N TYR A 172 10.60 14.89 2.38
CA TYR A 172 11.10 15.98 1.56
C TYR A 172 12.62 16.07 1.68
N HIS A 173 13.29 16.17 0.54
CA HIS A 173 14.72 16.42 0.44
C HIS A 173 14.97 17.65 -0.42
N ARG A 174 15.67 18.64 0.13
CA ARG A 174 16.12 19.80 -0.66
C ARG A 174 17.34 19.39 -1.49
N LEU A 175 17.25 19.54 -2.80
CA LEU A 175 18.33 19.12 -3.72
C LEU A 175 19.58 19.99 -3.53
N ARG A 176 20.74 19.36 -3.64
CA ARG A 176 22.06 19.96 -3.51
C ARG A 176 22.91 19.58 -4.73
N PRO A 177 23.97 20.34 -5.07
CA PRO A 177 24.84 20.01 -6.22
C PRO A 177 25.48 18.61 -6.17
N GLN A 178 25.71 18.07 -4.97
CA GLN A 178 26.22 16.72 -4.77
C GLN A 178 25.22 15.60 -5.06
N ASP A 179 23.92 15.90 -5.11
CA ASP A 179 22.87 14.91 -5.36
C ASP A 179 22.81 14.67 -6.88
N ARG A 180 23.18 13.46 -7.34
CA ARG A 180 23.42 13.21 -8.77
C ARG A 180 22.29 12.48 -9.47
N PHE A 181 21.67 11.53 -8.79
CA PHE A 181 20.58 10.73 -9.35
C PHE A 181 19.70 10.17 -8.24
N LEU A 182 18.49 9.76 -8.59
CA LEU A 182 17.55 9.06 -7.72
C LEU A 182 17.27 7.69 -8.35
N ILE A 183 17.32 6.64 -7.53
CA ILE A 183 16.89 5.27 -7.87
C ILE A 183 15.58 5.00 -7.15
#